data_AF-A0A6V7I7B6-F1
#
_entry.id   AF-A0A6V7I7B6-F1
#
_cell.length_a   1.000
_cell.length_b   1.000
_cell.length_c   1.000
_cell.angle_alpha   90.00
_cell.angle_beta   90.00
_cell.angle_gamma   90.00
#
_symmetry.space_group_name_H-M   'P 1'
#
loop_
_entity.id
_entity.type
_entity.pdbx_description
1 polymer ?
#
loop_
_entity_poly.entity_id
_entity_poly.type
_entity_poly.pdbx_seq_one_letter_code
_entity_poly.pdbx_strand_id
1 'polypeptide(L)'
;ATRTPTRDAAGIALLLRYYNQLYFIERRFFPPDRSLGIYFEWFDSLTGVPSCQRTVAFEKASVLFNAGALYTQLGARQDRRSAKGLDQAVDAFLRAAGTFRYIHENFTNAPSMDLGPDMLNMLVQLMLAQARECLFEKLELQSRDTRSIDVSLDLAQEAAQACILLLSHTISKKSM
;
A
#
# COMPACT_ATOMS: atom_id res chain seq x y z
N ALA A 1 2.13 24.41 -11.47
CA ALA A 1 3.01 23.85 -10.42
C ALA A 1 2.25 22.79 -9.66
N THR A 2 2.56 21.52 -9.85
CA THR A 2 2.05 20.43 -9.00
C THR A 2 2.56 20.68 -7.59
N ARG A 3 1.65 20.99 -6.67
CA ARG A 3 1.98 21.12 -5.25
C ARG A 3 2.55 19.79 -4.79
N THR A 4 3.71 19.80 -4.13
CA THR A 4 4.23 18.60 -3.45
C THR A 4 3.14 18.08 -2.52
N PRO A 5 2.70 16.82 -2.65
CA PRO A 5 1.64 16.29 -1.81
C PRO A 5 2.08 16.35 -0.35
N THR A 6 1.20 16.87 0.50
CA THR A 6 1.39 16.86 1.95
C THR A 6 1.34 15.42 2.47
N ARG A 7 2.01 15.13 3.59
CA ARG A 7 2.04 13.77 4.17
C ARG A 7 0.80 13.50 5.02
N ASP A 8 -0.38 13.74 4.45
CA ASP A 8 -1.69 13.66 5.10
C ASP A 8 -2.80 13.21 4.12
N ALA A 9 -4.05 13.20 4.60
CA ALA A 9 -5.20 12.83 3.79
C ALA A 9 -5.41 13.75 2.56
N ALA A 10 -5.04 15.03 2.67
CA ALA A 10 -5.15 15.97 1.55
C ALA A 10 -4.14 15.64 0.44
N GLY A 11 -2.93 15.22 0.80
CA GLY A 11 -1.92 14.75 -0.16
C GLY A 11 -2.37 13.49 -0.90
N ILE A 12 -3.00 12.54 -0.21
CA ILE A 12 -3.60 11.35 -0.84
C ILE A 12 -4.70 11.75 -1.81
N ALA A 13 -5.62 12.63 -1.39
CA ALA A 13 -6.69 13.11 -2.26
C ALA A 13 -6.15 13.82 -3.51
N LEU A 14 -5.05 14.57 -3.38
CA LEU A 14 -4.36 15.20 -4.51
C LEU A 14 -3.80 14.16 -5.49
N LEU A 15 -3.12 13.12 -4.98
CA LEU A 15 -2.58 12.03 -5.81
C LEU A 15 -3.69 11.28 -6.55
N LEU A 16 -4.78 10.92 -5.86
CA LEU A 16 -5.90 10.22 -6.47
C LEU A 16 -6.64 11.08 -7.50
N ARG A 17 -6.76 12.39 -7.24
CA ARG A 17 -7.30 13.33 -8.23
C ARG A 17 -6.43 13.36 -9.48
N TYR A 18 -5.11 13.41 -9.32
CA TYR A 18 -4.18 13.37 -10.44
C TYR A 18 -4.27 12.05 -11.21
N TYR A 19 -4.27 10.91 -10.52
CA TYR A 19 -4.49 9.59 -11.12
C TYR A 19 -5.77 9.54 -11.99
N ASN A 20 -6.88 10.08 -11.48
CA ASN A 20 -8.12 10.16 -12.22
C ASN A 20 -8.01 11.05 -13.47
N GLN A 21 -7.24 12.13 -13.43
CA GLN A 21 -7.00 12.96 -14.61
C GLN A 21 -6.16 12.24 -15.67
N LEU A 22 -5.18 11.43 -15.25
CA LEU A 22 -4.38 10.62 -16.18
C LEU A 22 -5.24 9.66 -17.01
N TYR A 23 -6.35 9.15 -16.47
CA TYR A 23 -7.31 8.37 -17.24
C TYR A 23 -7.87 9.13 -18.45
N PHE A 24 -8.31 10.37 -18.26
CA PHE A 24 -8.85 11.19 -19.35
C PHE A 24 -7.76 11.63 -20.33
N ILE A 25 -6.58 11.96 -19.83
CA ILE A 25 -5.42 12.37 -20.65
C ILE A 25 -4.98 11.21 -21.56
N GLU A 26 -4.82 10.01 -21.01
CA GLU A 26 -4.43 8.82 -21.78
C GLU A 26 -5.39 8.60 -22.95
N ARG A 27 -6.70 8.58 -22.68
CA ARG A 27 -7.72 8.35 -23.72
C ARG A 27 -7.77 9.43 -24.79
N ARG A 28 -7.41 10.68 -24.47
CA ARG A 28 -7.51 11.81 -25.40
C ARG A 28 -6.25 12.01 -26.24
N PHE A 29 -5.08 11.76 -25.65
CA PHE A 29 -3.79 12.18 -26.19
C PHE A 29 -2.84 11.01 -26.50
N PHE A 30 -3.05 9.83 -25.94
CA PHE A 30 -2.17 8.66 -26.13
C PHE A 30 -2.90 7.52 -26.87
N PRO A 31 -3.25 7.71 -28.17
CA PRO A 31 -3.84 6.64 -28.95
C PRO A 31 -2.76 5.60 -29.33
N PRO A 32 -3.13 4.32 -29.61
CA PRO A 32 -2.17 3.24 -29.82
C PRO A 32 -1.27 3.41 -31.05
N ASP A 33 -1.72 4.18 -32.02
CA ASP A 33 -1.10 4.39 -33.34
C ASP A 33 -0.16 5.60 -33.39
N ARG A 34 -0.13 6.44 -32.34
CA ARG A 34 0.67 7.65 -32.30
C ARG A 34 1.42 7.79 -31.00
N SER A 35 2.74 7.90 -31.09
CA SER A 35 3.55 8.28 -29.93
C SER A 35 3.80 9.79 -29.89
N LEU A 36 3.56 10.39 -28.72
CA LEU A 36 3.80 11.81 -28.46
C LEU A 36 5.25 12.15 -28.07
N GLY A 37 6.13 11.14 -27.93
CA GLY A 37 7.51 11.36 -27.49
C GLY A 37 7.63 11.86 -26.04
N ILE A 38 6.60 11.65 -25.21
CA ILE A 38 6.60 11.98 -23.79
C ILE A 38 7.17 10.80 -23.01
N TYR A 39 8.02 11.12 -22.04
CA TYR A 39 8.68 10.18 -21.14
C TYR A 39 8.31 10.51 -19.71
N PHE A 40 8.00 9.49 -18.92
CA PHE A 40 7.75 9.54 -17.50
C PHE A 40 8.95 8.92 -16.79
N GLU A 41 9.60 9.70 -15.94
CA GLU A 41 10.77 9.29 -15.18
C GLU A 41 10.43 9.25 -13.68
N TRP A 42 10.68 8.10 -13.06
CA TRP A 42 10.53 7.90 -11.62
C TRP A 42 11.76 7.20 -11.07
N PHE A 43 12.00 7.38 -9.77
CA PHE A 43 13.10 6.73 -9.06
C PHE A 43 12.55 5.56 -8.26
N ASP A 44 13.17 4.41 -8.42
CA ASP A 44 12.87 3.23 -7.62
C ASP A 44 13.09 3.55 -6.13
N SER A 45 12.06 3.32 -5.32
CA SER A 45 12.04 3.72 -3.90
C SER A 45 12.98 2.91 -3.00
N LEU A 46 13.52 1.78 -3.48
CA LEU A 46 14.41 0.89 -2.72
C LEU A 46 15.89 1.10 -3.10
N THR A 47 16.15 1.21 -4.40
CA THR A 47 17.49 1.23 -4.99
C THR A 47 17.93 2.64 -5.40
N GLY A 48 16.98 3.56 -5.56
CA GLY A 48 17.22 4.92 -6.07
C GLY A 48 17.56 4.98 -7.56
N VAL A 49 17.50 3.86 -8.27
CA VAL A 49 17.80 3.80 -9.71
C VAL A 49 16.66 4.47 -10.49
N PRO A 50 16.96 5.39 -11.43
CA PRO A 50 15.94 5.98 -12.28
C PRO A 50 15.39 4.95 -13.28
N SER A 51 14.08 4.97 -13.48
CA SER A 51 13.38 4.23 -14.52
C SER A 51 12.54 5.18 -15.36
N CYS A 52 12.63 5.05 -16.67
CA CYS A 52 12.01 5.96 -17.62
C CYS A 52 11.17 5.16 -18.64
N GLN A 53 9.88 5.46 -18.72
CA GLN A 53 8.94 4.78 -19.62
C GLN A 53 8.09 5.78 -20.40
N ARG A 54 7.60 5.37 -21.57
CA ARG A 54 6.71 6.21 -22.41
C ARG A 54 5.22 5.96 -22.13
N THR A 55 4.90 5.07 -21.20
CA THR A 55 3.53 4.62 -20.95
C THR A 55 2.90 5.42 -19.81
N VAL A 56 1.67 5.86 -20.01
CA VAL A 56 0.88 6.50 -18.94
C VAL A 56 0.58 5.48 -17.82
N ALA A 57 0.57 4.19 -18.14
CA ALA A 57 0.49 3.12 -17.16
C ALA A 57 1.60 3.20 -16.10
N PHE A 58 2.86 3.51 -16.49
CA PHE A 58 3.95 3.67 -15.52
C PHE A 58 3.70 4.85 -14.57
N GLU A 59 3.34 6.01 -15.13
CA GLU A 59 2.98 7.20 -14.33
C GLU A 59 1.86 6.89 -13.33
N LYS A 60 0.80 6.20 -13.79
CA LYS A 60 -0.32 5.79 -12.96
C LYS A 60 0.11 4.86 -11.81
N ALA A 61 0.93 3.85 -12.10
CA ALA A 61 1.43 2.92 -11.10
C ALA A 61 2.27 3.65 -10.04
N SER A 62 3.19 4.52 -10.44
CA SER A 62 4.03 5.31 -9.53
C SER A 62 3.22 6.26 -8.63
N VAL A 63 2.19 6.91 -9.19
CA VAL A 63 1.28 7.78 -8.41
C VAL A 63 0.50 6.98 -7.38
N LEU A 64 -0.02 5.80 -7.76
CA LEU A 64 -0.72 4.91 -6.84
C LEU A 64 0.23 4.36 -5.77
N PHE A 65 1.46 4.00 -6.12
CA PHE A 65 2.46 3.53 -5.18
C PHE A 65 2.71 4.58 -4.09
N ASN A 66 2.86 5.85 -4.49
CA ASN A 66 2.99 6.97 -3.55
C ASN A 66 1.74 7.18 -2.68
N ALA A 67 0.54 6.99 -3.22
CA ALA A 67 -0.69 7.03 -2.43
C ALA A 67 -0.72 5.90 -1.38
N GLY A 68 -0.34 4.67 -1.77
CA GLY A 68 -0.13 3.55 -0.86
C GLY A 68 0.88 3.87 0.24
N ALA A 69 2.04 4.43 -0.12
CA ALA A 69 3.09 4.83 0.81
C ALA A 69 2.65 5.95 1.77
N LEU A 70 1.75 6.86 1.36
CA LEU A 70 1.17 7.84 2.28
C LEU A 70 0.20 7.20 3.26
N TYR A 71 -0.61 6.22 2.82
CA TYR A 71 -1.46 5.46 3.73
C TYR A 71 -0.62 4.71 4.78
N THR A 72 0.51 4.11 4.41
CA THR A 72 1.38 3.43 5.39
C THR A 72 1.91 4.40 6.44
N GLN A 73 2.35 5.60 6.02
CA GLN A 73 2.81 6.65 6.93
C GLN A 73 1.70 7.17 7.84
N LEU A 74 0.48 7.30 7.33
CA LEU A 74 -0.67 7.69 8.14
C LEU A 74 -1.01 6.64 9.20
N GLY A 75 -1.00 5.36 8.83
CA GLY A 75 -1.25 4.27 9.77
C GLY A 75 -0.19 4.18 10.86
N ALA A 76 1.09 4.30 10.49
CA ALA A 76 2.21 4.26 11.42
C ALA A 76 2.26 5.44 12.42
N ARG A 77 1.60 6.57 12.12
CA ARG A 77 1.56 7.75 12.98
C ARG A 77 0.41 7.77 13.99
N GLN A 78 -0.53 6.83 13.91
CA GLN A 78 -1.68 6.82 14.81
C GLN A 78 -1.28 6.47 16.24
N ASP A 79 -2.03 7.00 17.21
CA ASP A 79 -1.88 6.63 18.61
C ASP A 79 -2.49 5.25 18.90
N ARG A 80 -1.62 4.25 18.94
CA ARG A 80 -1.94 2.85 19.23
C ARG A 80 -2.41 2.59 20.67
N ARG A 81 -2.36 3.57 21.57
CA ARG A 81 -2.87 3.44 22.95
C ARG A 81 -4.36 3.72 23.07
N SER A 82 -4.99 4.21 21.99
CA SER A 82 -6.41 4.51 21.95
C SER A 82 -7.13 3.63 20.93
N ALA A 83 -8.34 3.16 21.27
CA ALA A 83 -9.14 2.35 20.34
C ALA A 83 -9.41 3.09 19.02
N LYS A 84 -9.62 4.42 19.09
CA LYS A 84 -9.83 5.28 17.91
C LYS A 84 -8.58 5.33 17.03
N GLY A 85 -7.39 5.50 17.61
CA GLY A 85 -6.14 5.53 16.84
C GLY A 85 -5.84 4.18 16.20
N LEU A 86 -6.13 3.07 16.90
CA LEU A 86 -6.02 1.73 16.32
C LEU A 86 -6.97 1.51 15.15
N ASP A 87 -8.23 1.95 15.24
CA ASP A 87 -9.17 1.89 14.13
C ASP A 87 -8.69 2.68 12.91
N GLN A 88 -8.13 3.87 13.15
CA GLN A 88 -7.54 4.69 12.10
C GLN A 88 -6.29 4.03 11.48
N ALA A 89 -5.49 3.34 12.29
CA ALA A 89 -4.30 2.63 11.82
C ALA A 89 -4.67 1.45 10.92
N VAL A 90 -5.62 0.62 11.38
CA VAL A 90 -6.16 -0.52 10.62
C VAL A 90 -6.69 -0.06 9.27
N ASP A 91 -7.56 0.94 9.28
CA ASP A 91 -8.18 1.49 8.07
C ASP A 91 -7.13 2.04 7.08
N ALA A 92 -6.09 2.72 7.58
CA ALA A 92 -4.99 3.19 6.75
C ALA A 92 -4.15 2.03 6.16
N PHE A 93 -3.75 1.04 6.96
CA PHE A 93 -2.98 -0.11 6.47
C PHE A 93 -3.77 -0.95 5.46
N LEU A 94 -5.07 -1.16 5.68
CA LEU A 94 -5.93 -1.88 4.73
C LEU A 94 -6.07 -1.12 3.40
N ARG A 95 -6.17 0.22 3.43
CA ARG A 95 -6.15 1.04 2.20
C ARG A 95 -4.81 0.97 1.47
N ALA A 96 -3.69 0.94 2.20
CA ALA A 96 -2.38 0.73 1.60
C ALA A 96 -2.30 -0.66 0.93
N ALA A 97 -2.71 -1.72 1.64
CA ALA A 97 -2.74 -3.09 1.12
C ALA A 97 -3.61 -3.20 -0.14
N GLY A 98 -4.80 -2.59 -0.14
CA GLY A 98 -5.68 -2.56 -1.31
C GLY A 98 -5.04 -1.82 -2.49
N THR A 99 -4.34 -0.71 -2.23
CA THR A 99 -3.65 0.07 -3.25
C THR A 99 -2.51 -0.72 -3.90
N PHE A 100 -1.64 -1.35 -3.11
CA PHE A 100 -0.53 -2.15 -3.64
C PHE A 100 -1.02 -3.38 -4.41
N ARG A 101 -2.09 -4.03 -3.92
CA ARG A 101 -2.72 -5.16 -4.62
C ARG A 101 -3.31 -4.74 -5.97
N TYR A 102 -3.98 -3.59 -6.01
CA TYR A 102 -4.49 -3.05 -7.26
C TYR A 102 -3.37 -2.79 -8.27
N ILE A 103 -2.22 -2.26 -7.83
CA ILE A 103 -1.05 -2.08 -8.69
C ILE A 103 -0.59 -3.44 -9.23
N HIS A 104 -0.41 -4.42 -8.34
CA HIS A 104 0.03 -5.77 -8.70
C HIS A 104 -0.87 -6.43 -9.75
N GLU A 105 -2.20 -6.30 -9.62
CA GLU A 105 -3.17 -6.95 -10.51
C GLU A 105 -3.32 -6.23 -11.88
N ASN A 106 -3.06 -4.92 -11.94
CA ASN A 106 -3.39 -4.11 -13.12
C ASN A 106 -2.15 -3.62 -13.91
N PHE A 107 -0.95 -3.71 -13.34
CA PHE A 107 0.29 -3.19 -13.95
C PHE A 107 1.38 -4.29 -14.00
N THR A 108 1.22 -5.24 -14.91
CA THR A 108 2.01 -6.48 -14.97
C THR A 108 3.44 -6.33 -15.50
N ASN A 109 3.75 -5.25 -16.24
CA ASN A 109 5.07 -4.98 -16.78
C ASN A 109 5.84 -4.06 -15.84
N ALA A 110 6.47 -4.63 -14.80
CA ALA A 110 7.22 -3.89 -13.80
C ALA A 110 8.49 -3.24 -14.39
N PRO A 111 8.59 -1.91 -14.42
CA PRO A 111 9.75 -1.20 -14.98
C PRO A 111 10.81 -0.86 -13.92
N SER A 112 10.54 -1.17 -12.65
CA SER A 112 11.39 -0.91 -11.48
C SER A 112 11.19 -2.03 -10.44
N MET A 113 12.12 -2.14 -9.48
CA MET A 113 12.11 -3.22 -8.48
C MET A 113 10.96 -3.07 -7.48
N ASP A 114 10.66 -1.83 -7.09
CA ASP A 114 9.57 -1.49 -6.18
C ASP A 114 8.18 -1.81 -6.72
N LEU A 115 7.99 -1.74 -8.04
CA LEU A 115 6.78 -2.17 -8.75
C LEU A 115 6.83 -3.65 -9.16
N GLY A 116 7.89 -4.38 -8.81
CA GLY A 116 8.02 -5.81 -9.07
C GLY A 116 6.92 -6.62 -8.36
N PRO A 117 6.44 -7.72 -8.96
CA PRO A 117 5.33 -8.50 -8.40
C PRO A 117 5.62 -9.05 -7.00
N ASP A 118 6.84 -9.57 -6.78
CA ASP A 118 7.28 -10.06 -5.47
C ASP A 118 7.29 -8.95 -4.42
N MET A 119 7.75 -7.74 -4.80
CA MET A 119 7.82 -6.60 -3.90
C MET A 119 6.43 -6.10 -3.54
N LEU A 120 5.54 -5.94 -4.53
CA LEU A 120 4.16 -5.52 -4.30
C LEU A 120 3.41 -6.55 -3.44
N ASN A 121 3.58 -7.85 -3.69
CA ASN A 121 2.98 -8.88 -2.86
C ASN A 121 3.51 -8.81 -1.42
N MET A 122 4.82 -8.67 -1.25
CA MET A 122 5.42 -8.49 0.08
C MET A 122 4.83 -7.28 0.81
N LEU A 123 4.70 -6.13 0.13
CA LEU A 123 4.09 -4.93 0.70
C LEU A 123 2.62 -5.16 1.09
N VAL A 124 1.84 -5.87 0.27
CA VAL A 124 0.46 -6.26 0.62
C VAL A 124 0.44 -7.08 1.90
N GLN A 125 1.24 -8.15 1.98
CA GLN A 125 1.28 -9.01 3.16
C GLN A 125 1.74 -8.24 4.41
N LEU A 126 2.73 -7.37 4.27
CA LEU A 126 3.21 -6.52 5.36
C LEU A 126 2.12 -5.58 5.88
N MET A 127 1.38 -4.91 4.99
CA MET A 127 0.30 -4.02 5.38
C MET A 127 -0.86 -4.76 6.05
N LEU A 128 -1.20 -5.96 5.56
CA LEU A 128 -2.20 -6.82 6.20
C LEU A 128 -1.74 -7.26 7.59
N ALA A 129 -0.46 -7.63 7.76
CA ALA A 129 0.09 -8.00 9.05
C ALA A 129 0.04 -6.83 10.05
N GLN A 130 0.39 -5.62 9.61
CA GLN A 130 0.30 -4.41 10.44
C GLN A 130 -1.14 -4.09 10.85
N ALA A 131 -2.11 -4.30 9.96
CA ALA A 131 -3.52 -4.16 10.30
C ALA A 131 -3.95 -5.18 11.37
N ARG A 132 -3.54 -6.45 11.23
CA ARG A 132 -3.81 -7.52 12.20
C ARG A 132 -3.19 -7.26 13.56
N GLU A 133 -1.96 -6.76 13.60
CA GLU A 133 -1.30 -6.32 14.84
C GLU A 133 -2.11 -5.23 15.55
N CYS A 134 -2.59 -4.21 14.81
CA CYS A 134 -3.41 -3.15 15.40
C CYS A 134 -4.77 -3.66 15.92
N LEU A 135 -5.37 -4.65 15.25
CA LEU A 135 -6.60 -5.30 15.73
C LEU A 135 -6.34 -6.09 17.02
N PHE A 136 -5.25 -6.83 17.10
CA PHE A 136 -4.82 -7.52 18.31
C PHE A 136 -4.66 -6.55 19.48
N GLU A 137 -3.90 -5.45 19.28
CA GLU A 137 -3.70 -4.41 20.30
C GLU A 137 -5.04 -3.81 20.75
N LYS A 138 -6.00 -3.64 19.82
CA LYS A 138 -7.33 -3.08 20.12
C LYS A 138 -8.13 -4.02 21.02
N LEU A 139 -8.17 -5.30 20.67
CA LEU A 139 -8.84 -6.33 21.47
C LEU A 139 -8.22 -6.43 22.86
N GLU A 140 -6.88 -6.34 22.94
CA GLU A 140 -6.17 -6.37 24.22
C GLU A 140 -6.59 -5.18 25.11
N LEU A 141 -6.63 -3.96 24.55
CA LEU A 141 -7.09 -2.77 25.27
C LEU A 141 -8.53 -2.91 25.78
N GLN A 142 -9.42 -3.48 24.99
CA GLN A 142 -10.83 -3.68 25.36
C GLN A 142 -11.02 -4.78 26.42
N SER A 143 -10.11 -5.76 26.44
CA SER A 143 -10.17 -6.92 27.34
C SER A 143 -9.60 -6.69 28.75
N ARG A 144 -9.07 -5.49 29.03
CA ARG A 144 -8.36 -5.19 30.30
C ARG A 144 -9.20 -5.38 31.54
N ASP A 145 -10.50 -5.08 31.46
CA ASP A 145 -11.41 -5.16 32.61
C ASP A 145 -12.16 -6.51 32.67
N THR A 146 -12.29 -7.23 31.55
CA THR A 146 -12.94 -8.54 31.50
C THR A 146 -12.42 -9.34 30.30
N ARG A 147 -11.68 -10.42 30.57
CA ARG A 147 -11.13 -11.31 29.54
C ARG A 147 -11.90 -12.64 29.54
N SER A 148 -12.83 -12.77 28.60
CA SER A 148 -13.54 -14.04 28.37
C SER A 148 -12.68 -15.00 27.54
N ILE A 149 -13.12 -16.26 27.47
CA ILE A 149 -12.46 -17.28 26.66
C ILE A 149 -12.54 -16.93 25.16
N ASP A 150 -13.68 -16.38 24.71
CA ASP A 150 -13.89 -15.96 23.33
C ASP A 150 -12.92 -14.85 22.92
N VAL A 151 -12.74 -13.84 23.77
CA VAL A 151 -11.77 -12.75 23.53
C VAL A 151 -10.32 -13.28 23.48
N SER A 152 -10.02 -14.32 24.26
CA SER A 152 -8.70 -14.96 24.23
C SER A 152 -8.47 -15.75 22.93
N LEU A 153 -9.51 -16.38 22.39
CA LEU A 153 -9.46 -17.05 21.09
C LEU A 153 -9.28 -16.05 19.95
N ASP A 154 -10.02 -14.94 19.97
CA ASP A 154 -9.89 -13.88 18.95
C ASP A 154 -8.48 -13.28 18.93
N LEU A 155 -7.91 -12.98 20.11
CA LEU A 155 -6.53 -12.51 20.23
C LEU A 155 -5.51 -13.51 19.67
N ALA A 156 -5.67 -14.80 20.01
CA ALA A 156 -4.78 -15.84 19.51
C ALA A 156 -4.86 -15.96 17.98
N GLN A 157 -6.07 -15.83 17.42
CA GLN A 157 -6.29 -15.85 15.98
C GLN A 157 -5.62 -14.67 15.27
N GLU A 158 -5.80 -13.44 15.76
CA GLU A 158 -5.20 -12.26 15.14
C GLU A 158 -3.66 -12.30 15.19
N ALA A 159 -3.09 -12.72 16.33
CA ALA A 159 -1.64 -12.92 16.47
C ALA A 159 -1.11 -14.01 15.53
N ALA A 160 -1.82 -15.13 15.41
CA ALA A 160 -1.44 -16.21 14.50
C ALA A 160 -1.47 -15.75 13.03
N GLN A 161 -2.51 -15.01 12.62
CA GLN A 161 -2.62 -14.50 11.26
C GLN A 161 -1.52 -13.48 10.93
N ALA A 162 -1.22 -12.55 11.85
CA ALA A 162 -0.10 -11.62 11.69
C ALA A 162 1.23 -12.36 11.48
N CYS A 163 1.51 -13.38 12.30
CA CYS A 163 2.70 -14.23 12.14
C CYS A 163 2.73 -14.96 10.80
N ILE A 164 1.61 -15.54 10.36
CA ILE A 164 1.53 -16.24 9.07
C ILE A 164 1.84 -15.28 7.91
N LEU A 165 1.27 -14.07 7.93
CA LEU A 165 1.49 -13.07 6.88
C LEU A 165 2.96 -12.66 6.81
N LEU A 166 3.61 -12.45 7.95
CA LEU A 166 5.04 -12.12 8.02
C LEU A 166 5.94 -13.30 7.58
N LEU A 167 5.56 -14.54 7.91
CA LEU A 167 6.37 -15.73 7.65
C LEU A 167 6.17 -16.33 6.25
N SER A 168 5.06 -16.02 5.58
CA SER A 168 4.71 -16.55 4.25
C SER A 168 5.81 -16.29 3.20
N HIS A 169 6.54 -15.18 3.30
CA HIS A 169 7.67 -14.86 2.42
C HIS A 169 8.98 -15.58 2.79
N THR A 170 9.19 -15.96 4.05
CA THR A 170 10.37 -16.75 4.47
C THR A 170 10.26 -18.22 4.09
N ILE A 171 9.04 -18.77 4.01
CA ILE A 171 8.82 -20.20 3.74
C ILE A 171 8.82 -20.49 2.23
N SER A 172 8.33 -19.57 1.39
CA SER A 172 8.29 -19.78 -0.06
C SER A 172 9.68 -19.84 -0.73
N LYS A 173 10.76 -19.40 -0.06
CA LYS A 173 12.15 -19.54 -0.56
C LYS A 173 12.86 -20.83 -0.14
N LYS A 174 12.21 -21.75 0.57
CA LYS A 174 12.79 -23.06 0.93
C LYS A 174 12.28 -24.24 0.08
N SER A 175 11.45 -24.00 -0.95
CA SER A 175 10.89 -25.05 -1.81
C SER A 175 11.22 -24.90 -3.30
N MET A 176 12.36 -24.31 -3.63
CA MET A 176 13.04 -24.41 -4.94
C MET A 176 14.54 -24.59 -4.70
#